data_AF-A0AAU3B4B4-F1
#
_entry.id   AF-A0AAU3B4B4-F1
#
_cell.length_a   1.000
_cell.length_b   1.000
_cell.length_c   1.000
_cell.angle_alpha   90.00
_cell.angle_beta   90.00
_cell.angle_gamma   90.00
#
_symmetry.space_group_name_H-M   'P 1'
#
loop_
_entity.id
_entity.type
_entity.pdbx_description
1 polymer ?
#
loop_
_entity_poly.entity_id
_entity_poly.type
_entity_poly.pdbx_seq_one_letter_code
_entity_poly.pdbx_strand_id
1 'polypeptide(L)'
;MSPEQEPSEREHAVWDRVRRAATGMNHHEAKAALEEARKAAGDGSPGERQARDARAEADEWERITDTLADHAGSYDPATDPFVQGQLAARTHRAQASAHRG
;
A
#
# COMPACT_ATOMS: atom_id res chain seq x y z
N MET A 1 -6.66 -22.35 -7.31
CA MET A 1 -5.84 -21.36 -6.59
C MET A 1 -5.17 -20.51 -7.66
N SER A 2 -5.64 -19.29 -7.88
CA SER A 2 -4.92 -18.37 -8.76
C SER A 2 -3.55 -18.13 -8.15
N PRO A 3 -2.45 -18.15 -8.94
CA PRO A 3 -1.16 -17.73 -8.39
C PRO A 3 -1.36 -16.35 -7.79
N GLU A 4 -0.86 -16.16 -6.57
CA GLU A 4 -0.73 -14.82 -5.98
C GLU A 4 0.04 -14.00 -7.01
N GLN A 5 -0.67 -13.18 -7.80
CA GLN A 5 -0.03 -12.35 -8.79
C GLN A 5 0.82 -11.38 -7.98
N GLU A 6 2.13 -11.41 -8.24
CA GLU A 6 3.03 -10.43 -7.68
C GLU A 6 2.47 -9.04 -7.99
N PRO A 7 2.36 -8.14 -6.99
CA PRO A 7 1.83 -6.80 -7.22
C PRO A 7 2.64 -6.13 -8.33
N SER A 8 1.92 -5.56 -9.29
CA SER A 8 2.53 -4.85 -10.40
C SER A 8 3.32 -3.63 -9.93
N GLU A 9 4.29 -3.17 -10.71
CA GLU A 9 5.04 -1.93 -10.40
C GLU A 9 4.11 -0.72 -10.22
N ARG A 10 2.97 -0.72 -10.91
CA ARG A 10 1.94 0.32 -10.78
C ARG A 10 1.22 0.26 -9.43
N GLU A 11 0.87 -0.94 -8.96
CA GLU A 11 0.30 -1.11 -7.62
C GLU A 11 1.30 -0.67 -6.54
N HIS A 12 2.58 -1.04 -6.67
CA HIS A 12 3.62 -0.52 -5.78
C HIS A 12 3.71 1.01 -5.78
N ALA A 13 3.62 1.65 -6.95
CA ALA A 13 3.63 3.11 -7.04
C ALA A 13 2.40 3.77 -6.37
N VAL A 14 1.24 3.12 -6.43
CA VAL A 14 0.04 3.55 -5.70
C VAL A 14 0.27 3.43 -4.20
N TRP A 15 0.75 2.28 -3.72
CA TRP A 15 1.02 2.06 -2.30
C TRP A 15 2.05 3.04 -1.74
N ASP A 16 3.12 3.30 -2.48
CA ASP A 16 4.14 4.27 -2.08
C ASP A 16 3.58 5.69 -1.95
N ARG A 17 2.60 6.06 -2.78
CA ARG A 17 1.88 7.34 -2.64
C ARG A 17 1.06 7.38 -1.37
N VAL A 18 0.29 6.32 -1.10
CA VAL A 18 -0.53 6.20 0.11
C VAL A 18 0.34 6.28 1.36
N ARG A 19 1.45 5.53 1.42
CA ARG A 19 2.38 5.53 2.57
C ARG A 19 2.98 6.90 2.85
N ARG A 20 3.38 7.62 1.79
CA ARG A 20 3.87 9.00 1.93
C ARG A 20 2.80 9.94 2.47
N ALA A 21 1.56 9.80 2.02
CA ALA A 21 0.44 10.60 2.54
C ALA A 21 0.10 10.23 4.00
N ALA A 22 0.19 8.96 4.36
CA ALA A 22 -0.12 8.46 5.69
C ALA A 22 0.96 8.78 6.73
N THR A 23 2.19 9.13 6.33
CA THR A 23 3.31 9.33 7.26
C THR A 23 2.97 10.44 8.27
N GLY A 24 3.03 10.11 9.56
CA GLY A 24 2.66 11.02 10.64
C GLY A 24 1.19 10.95 11.08
N MET A 25 0.30 10.29 10.31
CA MET A 25 -1.12 10.18 10.65
C MET A 25 -1.36 9.21 11.81
N ASN A 26 -2.31 9.53 12.68
CA ASN A 26 -2.85 8.60 13.66
C ASN A 26 -3.99 7.74 13.07
N HIS A 27 -4.49 6.77 13.84
CA HIS A 27 -5.55 5.85 13.41
C HIS A 27 -6.81 6.56 12.87
N HIS A 28 -7.26 7.64 13.51
CA HIS A 28 -8.48 8.35 13.08
C HIS A 28 -8.27 9.10 11.77
N GLU A 29 -7.11 9.71 11.57
CA GLU A 29 -6.76 10.40 10.33
C GLU A 29 -6.65 9.42 9.17
N ALA A 30 -5.96 8.30 9.38
CA ALA A 30 -5.86 7.23 8.37
C ALA A 30 -7.24 6.62 8.04
N LYS A 31 -8.09 6.42 9.05
CA LYS A 31 -9.46 5.91 8.85
C LYS A 31 -10.31 6.89 8.03
N ALA A 32 -10.22 8.19 8.29
CA ALA A 32 -10.92 9.19 7.49
C ALA A 32 -10.46 9.17 6.02
N ALA A 33 -9.14 9.05 5.79
CA ALA A 33 -8.58 8.93 4.44
C ALA A 33 -9.05 7.64 3.74
N LEU A 34 -9.14 6.51 4.46
CA LEU A 34 -9.69 5.26 3.95
C LEU A 34 -11.15 5.40 3.48
N GLU A 35 -11.98 6.09 4.27
CA GLU A 35 -13.38 6.33 3.91
C GLU A 35 -13.50 7.15 2.61
N GLU A 36 -12.67 8.17 2.44
CA GLU A 36 -12.62 8.95 1.20
C GLU A 36 -12.10 8.13 0.01
N ALA A 37 -11.05 7.31 0.21
CA ALA A 37 -10.54 6.43 -0.83
C ALA A 37 -11.59 5.40 -1.29
N ARG A 38 -12.36 4.84 -0.35
CA ARG A 38 -13.46 3.91 -0.65
C ARG A 38 -14.59 4.57 -1.43
N LYS A 39 -14.96 5.81 -1.09
CA LYS A 39 -15.94 6.59 -1.87
C LYS A 39 -15.44 6.82 -3.29
N ALA A 40 -14.19 7.27 -3.46
CA ALA A 40 -13.59 7.47 -4.77
C ALA A 40 -13.53 6.19 -5.62
N ALA A 41 -13.30 5.03 -5.00
CA ALA A 41 -13.35 3.74 -5.68
C ALA A 41 -14.78 3.33 -6.07
N GLY A 42 -15.78 3.67 -5.23
CA GLY A 42 -17.20 3.35 -5.43
C GLY A 42 -17.92 4.25 -6.43
N ASP A 43 -17.52 5.52 -6.56
CA ASP A 43 -18.16 6.52 -7.44
C ASP A 43 -17.93 6.27 -8.95
N GLY A 44 -17.24 5.18 -9.29
CA GLY A 44 -17.00 4.75 -10.65
C GLY A 44 -15.77 5.43 -11.25
N SER A 45 -14.68 4.69 -11.34
CA SER A 45 -13.50 5.15 -12.06
C SER A 45 -13.75 5.15 -13.58
N PRO A 46 -13.30 6.17 -14.34
CA PRO A 46 -13.54 6.31 -15.79
C PRO A 46 -12.96 5.18 -16.68
N GLY A 47 -12.25 4.21 -16.10
CA GLY A 47 -11.78 3.02 -16.81
C GLY A 47 -11.19 1.97 -15.89
N GLU A 48 -11.05 0.74 -16.39
CA GLU A 48 -10.56 -0.43 -15.64
C GLU A 48 -9.22 -0.18 -14.95
N ARG A 49 -8.31 0.53 -15.62
CA ARG A 49 -7.00 0.88 -15.07
C ARG A 49 -7.10 1.84 -13.88
N GLN A 50 -8.05 2.76 -13.88
CA GLN A 50 -8.27 3.70 -12.77
C GLN A 50 -9.00 2.99 -11.63
N ALA A 51 -9.94 2.10 -11.96
CA ALA A 51 -10.62 1.26 -10.97
C ALA A 51 -9.64 0.36 -10.20
N ARG A 52 -8.65 -0.23 -10.88
CA ARG A 52 -7.59 -1.01 -10.23
C ARG A 52 -6.72 -0.16 -9.31
N ASP A 53 -6.34 1.05 -9.73
CA ASP A 53 -5.53 1.95 -8.89
C ASP A 53 -6.32 2.42 -7.67
N ALA A 54 -7.59 2.78 -7.83
CA ALA A 54 -8.46 3.19 -6.73
C ALA A 54 -8.67 2.06 -5.72
N ARG A 55 -8.81 0.82 -6.21
CA ARG A 55 -8.86 -0.35 -5.34
C ARG A 55 -7.55 -0.59 -4.61
N ALA A 56 -6.41 -0.56 -5.30
CA ALA A 56 -5.10 -0.72 -4.68
C ALA A 56 -4.79 0.37 -3.64
N GLU A 57 -5.29 1.59 -3.86
CA GLU A 57 -5.22 2.69 -2.90
C GLU A 57 -6.07 2.43 -1.66
N ALA A 58 -7.33 2.02 -1.83
CA ALA A 58 -8.22 1.69 -0.72
C ALA A 58 -7.68 0.51 0.12
N ASP A 59 -7.16 -0.53 -0.54
CA ASP A 59 -6.59 -1.71 0.11
C ASP A 59 -5.36 -1.33 0.97
N GLU A 60 -4.49 -0.42 0.50
CA GLU A 60 -3.34 0.03 1.29
C GLU A 60 -3.74 0.96 2.44
N TRP A 61 -4.74 1.82 2.26
CA TRP A 61 -5.29 2.62 3.36
C TRP A 61 -5.90 1.75 4.47
N GLU A 62 -6.56 0.65 4.09
CA GLU A 62 -7.11 -0.32 5.04
C GLU A 62 -5.99 -0.98 5.85
N ARG A 63 -4.96 -1.48 5.18
CA ARG A 63 -3.79 -2.07 5.83
C ARG A 63 -3.11 -1.12 6.83
N ILE A 64 -2.94 0.15 6.46
CA ILE A 64 -2.35 1.17 7.35
C ILE A 64 -3.27 1.43 8.55
N THR A 65 -4.58 1.54 8.33
CA THR A 65 -5.57 1.77 9.39
C THR A 65 -5.57 0.62 10.40
N ASP A 66 -5.51 -0.62 9.91
CA ASP A 66 -5.42 -1.82 10.75
C ASP A 66 -4.11 -1.86 11.54
N THR A 67 -2.97 -1.55 10.88
CA THR A 67 -1.67 -1.45 11.54
C THR A 67 -1.69 -0.43 12.69
N LEU A 68 -2.38 0.70 12.49
CA LEU A 68 -2.54 1.74 13.51
C LEU A 68 -3.57 1.40 14.59
N ALA A 69 -4.50 0.48 14.33
CA ALA A 69 -5.48 0.07 15.34
C ALA A 69 -4.82 -0.64 16.52
N ASP A 70 -3.77 -1.42 16.24
CA ASP A 70 -3.01 -2.19 17.22
C ASP A 70 -1.83 -1.42 17.83
N HIS A 71 -1.56 -0.20 17.36
CA HIS A 71 -0.36 0.57 17.72
C HIS A 71 -0.68 1.99 18.19
N ALA A 72 -0.22 2.35 19.39
CA ALA A 72 -0.30 3.73 19.86
C ALA A 72 0.81 4.56 19.18
N GLY A 73 0.43 5.44 18.26
CA GLY A 73 1.36 6.36 17.62
C GLY A 73 0.92 6.80 16.23
N SER A 74 1.79 7.57 15.60
CA SER A 74 1.67 7.97 14.21
C SER A 74 2.26 6.91 13.28
N TYR A 75 1.72 6.79 12.07
CA TYR A 75 2.24 5.89 11.06
C TYR A 75 3.65 6.30 10.62
N ASP A 76 4.57 5.34 10.63
CA ASP A 76 5.90 5.47 10.07
C ASP A 76 6.22 4.24 9.20
N PRO A 77 6.37 4.40 7.86
CA PRO A 77 6.71 3.29 6.97
C PRO A 77 8.10 2.69 7.26
N ALA A 78 9.00 3.41 7.93
CA ALA A 78 10.31 2.88 8.33
C ALA A 78 10.18 1.82 9.45
N THR A 79 9.12 1.85 10.23
CA THR A 79 8.85 0.87 11.29
C THR A 79 7.76 -0.14 10.95
N ASP A 80 7.09 0.03 9.79
CA ASP A 80 6.02 -0.85 9.33
C ASP A 80 6.57 -2.22 8.84
N PRO A 81 6.24 -3.34 9.52
CA PRO A 81 6.77 -4.65 9.18
C PRO A 81 6.46 -5.11 7.75
N PHE A 82 5.30 -4.74 7.21
CA PHE A 82 4.90 -5.09 5.85
C PHE A 82 5.80 -4.39 4.83
N VAL A 83 6.06 -3.09 5.03
CA VAL A 83 6.95 -2.29 4.17
C VAL A 83 8.37 -2.84 4.25
N GLN A 84 8.87 -3.14 5.45
CA GLN A 84 10.22 -3.71 5.61
C GLN A 84 10.35 -5.07 4.90
N GLY A 85 9.32 -5.93 4.96
CA GLY A 85 9.28 -7.19 4.22
C GLY A 85 9.36 -7.00 2.69
N GLN A 86 8.64 -6.03 2.15
CA GLN A 86 8.67 -5.70 0.72
C GLN A 86 10.05 -5.19 0.27
N LEU A 87 10.67 -4.31 1.06
CA LEU A 87 12.02 -3.79 0.77
C LEU A 87 13.08 -4.90 0.78
N ALA A 88 13.00 -5.82 1.75
CA ALA A 88 13.88 -6.98 1.81
C ALA A 88 13.71 -7.89 0.59
N ALA A 89 12.46 -8.20 0.21
CA ALA A 89 12.17 -9.02 -0.96
C ALA A 89 12.71 -8.39 -2.26
N ARG A 90 12.54 -7.08 -2.44
CA ARG A 90 13.07 -6.34 -3.60
C ARG A 90 14.61 -6.38 -3.64
N THR A 91 15.24 -6.22 -2.49
CA THR A 91 16.71 -6.29 -2.35
C THR A 91 17.23 -7.67 -2.74
N HIS A 92 16.62 -8.75 -2.23
CA HIS A 92 17.01 -10.12 -2.57
C HIS A 92 16.84 -10.42 -4.07
N ARG A 93 15.75 -9.94 -4.70
CA ARG A 93 15.56 -10.09 -6.15
C ARG A 93 16.63 -9.35 -6.96
N ALA A 94 16.96 -8.12 -6.57
CA ALA A 94 18.01 -7.35 -7.24
C ALA A 94 19.37 -8.06 -7.16
N GLN A 95 19.70 -8.61 -5.99
CA GLN A 95 20.92 -9.40 -5.79
C GLN A 95 20.91 -10.69 -6.62
N ALA A 96 19.80 -11.42 -6.66
CA ALA A 96 19.66 -12.64 -7.44
C ALA A 96 19.81 -12.40 -8.95
N SER A 97 19.28 -11.28 -9.46
CA SER A 97 19.45 -10.88 -10.86
C SER A 97 20.89 -10.50 -11.18
N ALA A 98 21.58 -9.80 -10.28
CA ALA A 98 22.98 -9.40 -10.46
C ALA A 98 23.95 -10.61 -10.44
N HIS A 99 23.60 -11.69 -9.75
CA HIS A 99 24.42 -12.91 -9.73
C HIS A 99 24.24 -13.80 -10.97
N ARG A 100 23.21 -13.55 -11.80
CA ARG A 100 22.95 -14.31 -13.04
C ARG A 100 23.43 -13.61 -14.31
N GLY A 101 23.95 -12.39 -14.22
CA GLY A 101 24.55 -11.63 -15.32
C GLY A 101 26.07 -11.75 -15.31
#